data_AF-A0A3B3WN02-F1
#
_entry.id   AF-A0A3B3WN02-F1
#
_cell.length_a   1.000
_cell.length_b   1.000
_cell.length_c   1.000
_cell.angle_alpha   90.00
_cell.angle_beta   90.00
_cell.angle_gamma   90.00
#
_symmetry.space_group_name_H-M   'P 1'
#
loop_
_entity.id
_entity.type
_entity.pdbx_description
1 polymer ?
#
loop_
_entity_poly.entity_id
_entity_poly.type
_entity_poly.pdbx_seq_one_letter_code
_entity_poly.pdbx_strand_id
1 'polypeptide(L)'
;SGVCVQDLSRLQLKIDRLERLLVDNNRLVARLRDSLLVRESPEQRGGANVSSNSAHNRAAAPLGCWKAEEMKDGADGVQLLDVYDLLPFDNPDGGAWKQGFQISYRGDEWAEQPLELFLVPHSHNDPGWLKTFDGYYQDQTRHILDNMLVKLGEDSRRKMIWAEISYFSQWWNDIDDQKRALVRRLVGAGQLELVTGGWVMADEANSHYFAMLDQLMEGHQWLQTHLGVKPSSGWAVDPFGHSPSMTYLLKGAGLSNMLIQRVHYSVKKHFAQQRTLEFLWRQSWGEREGKRL
;
A
#
# COMPACT_ATOMS: atom_id res chain seq x y z
N SER A 1 -10.12 2.61 -48.13
CA SER A 1 -11.22 3.38 -47.51
C SER A 1 -12.25 2.52 -46.77
N GLY A 2 -12.41 1.22 -47.05
CA GLY A 2 -13.44 0.37 -46.40
C GLY A 2 -13.16 -0.12 -44.97
N VAL A 3 -11.88 -0.26 -44.57
CA VAL A 3 -11.51 -0.81 -43.24
C VAL A 3 -11.81 0.17 -42.09
N CYS A 4 -11.55 1.46 -42.30
CA CYS A 4 -11.79 2.52 -41.31
C CYS A 4 -13.28 2.68 -40.96
N VAL A 5 -14.18 2.45 -41.92
CA VAL A 5 -15.64 2.54 -41.71
C VAL A 5 -16.15 1.37 -40.86
N GLN A 6 -15.57 0.17 -41.03
CA GLN A 6 -15.92 -1.01 -40.24
C GLN A 6 -15.47 -0.88 -38.78
N ASP A 7 -14.28 -0.30 -38.53
CA ASP A 7 -13.77 -0.08 -37.18
C ASP A 7 -14.58 0.99 -36.41
N LEU A 8 -14.98 2.07 -37.09
CA LEU A 8 -15.87 3.09 -36.51
C LEU A 8 -17.25 2.50 -36.15
N SER A 9 -17.78 1.64 -37.01
CA SER A 9 -19.06 0.96 -36.76
C SER A 9 -18.98 0.03 -35.55
N ARG A 10 -17.84 -0.66 -35.36
CA ARG A 10 -17.59 -1.54 -34.22
C ARG A 10 -17.43 -0.76 -32.91
N LEU A 11 -16.83 0.42 -32.96
CA LEU A 11 -16.70 1.31 -31.80
C LEU A 11 -18.06 1.88 -31.39
N GLN A 12 -18.87 2.33 -32.35
CA GLN A 12 -20.23 2.82 -32.08
C GLN A 12 -21.07 1.74 -31.38
N LEU A 13 -21.01 0.50 -31.87
CA LEU A 13 -21.75 -0.62 -31.31
C LEU A 13 -21.31 -0.99 -29.88
N LYS A 14 -20.02 -0.76 -29.55
CA LYS A 14 -19.51 -0.90 -28.17
C LYS A 14 -20.02 0.23 -27.26
N ILE A 15 -20.05 1.46 -27.74
CA ILE A 15 -20.57 2.62 -27.00
C ILE A 15 -22.05 2.42 -26.69
N ASP A 16 -22.86 2.07 -27.69
CA ASP A 16 -24.30 1.81 -27.53
C ASP A 16 -24.60 0.63 -26.57
N ARG A 17 -23.66 -0.33 -26.47
CA ARG A 17 -23.75 -1.43 -25.50
C ARG A 17 -23.43 -0.96 -24.08
N LEU A 18 -22.40 -0.12 -23.93
CA LEU A 18 -22.01 0.44 -22.63
C LEU A 18 -23.07 1.39 -22.08
N GLU A 19 -23.69 2.21 -22.93
CA GLU A 19 -24.79 3.09 -22.53
C GLU A 19 -26.00 2.29 -22.03
N ARG A 20 -26.36 1.19 -22.71
CA ARG A 20 -27.43 0.29 -22.23
C ARG A 20 -27.11 -0.32 -20.88
N LEU A 21 -25.89 -0.80 -20.68
CA LEU A 21 -25.45 -1.36 -19.38
C LEU A 21 -25.49 -0.30 -18.26
N LEU A 22 -25.12 0.94 -18.57
CA LEU A 22 -25.18 2.05 -17.61
C LEU A 22 -26.63 2.36 -17.20
N VAL A 23 -27.57 2.40 -18.15
CA VAL A 23 -29.00 2.59 -17.89
C VAL A 23 -29.56 1.46 -17.02
N ASP A 24 -29.20 0.21 -17.31
CA ASP A 24 -29.66 -0.95 -16.53
C ASP A 24 -29.10 -0.95 -15.10
N ASN A 25 -27.82 -0.60 -14.93
CA ASN A 25 -27.23 -0.40 -13.60
C ASN A 25 -27.93 0.70 -12.81
N ASN A 26 -28.23 1.84 -13.44
CA ASN A 26 -28.96 2.93 -12.76
C ASN A 26 -30.38 2.51 -12.34
N ARG A 27 -31.07 1.68 -13.15
CA ARG A 27 -32.38 1.10 -12.79
C ARG A 27 -32.28 0.09 -11.64
N LEU A 28 -31.20 -0.69 -11.56
CA LEU A 28 -30.96 -1.60 -10.45
C LEU A 28 -30.70 -0.84 -9.15
N VAL A 29 -29.89 0.21 -9.19
CA VAL A 29 -29.62 1.09 -8.04
C VAL A 29 -30.90 1.77 -7.56
N ALA A 30 -31.76 2.26 -8.47
CA ALA A 30 -33.06 2.83 -8.10
C ALA A 30 -33.97 1.80 -7.41
N ARG A 31 -34.06 0.57 -7.94
CA ARG A 31 -34.85 -0.51 -7.31
C ARG A 31 -34.34 -0.90 -5.93
N LEU A 32 -33.01 -0.92 -5.73
CA LEU A 32 -32.42 -1.17 -4.41
C LEU A 32 -32.75 -0.04 -3.43
N ARG A 33 -32.69 1.22 -3.87
CA ARG A 33 -33.09 2.38 -3.08
C ARG A 33 -34.57 2.30 -2.67
N ASP A 34 -35.47 1.99 -3.60
CA ASP A 34 -36.90 1.88 -3.31
C ASP A 34 -37.20 0.70 -2.38
N SER A 35 -36.48 -0.42 -2.53
CA SER A 35 -36.62 -1.59 -1.64
C SER A 35 -36.14 -1.30 -0.21
N LEU A 36 -35.13 -0.44 -0.05
CA LEU A 36 -34.68 0.04 1.26
C LEU A 36 -35.71 0.97 1.90
N LEU A 37 -36.31 1.87 1.12
CA LEU A 37 -37.35 2.80 1.60
C LEU A 37 -38.64 2.07 2.04
N VAL A 38 -39.05 1.02 1.32
CA VAL A 38 -40.23 0.21 1.70
C VAL A 38 -39.97 -0.56 3.01
N ARG A 39 -38.72 -0.87 3.33
CA ARG A 39 -38.34 -1.51 4.60
C ARG A 39 -38.38 -0.56 5.80
N GLU A 40 -38.43 0.76 5.55
CA GLU A 40 -38.47 1.81 6.59
C GLU A 40 -39.88 2.38 6.84
N SER A 41 -40.90 2.03 6.05
CA SER A 41 -42.29 2.48 6.28
C SER A 41 -43.04 1.59 7.30
N PRO A 42 -43.54 2.13 8.43
CA PRO A 42 -44.30 1.37 9.42
C PRO A 42 -45.79 1.32 9.05
N GLU A 43 -46.30 0.15 8.67
CA GLU A 43 -47.75 -0.07 8.53
C GLU A 43 -48.43 -0.33 9.88
N GLN A 44 -49.28 0.64 10.23
CA GLN A 44 -50.37 0.71 11.20
C GLN A 44 -50.93 -0.62 11.74
N ARG A 45 -50.86 -0.78 13.08
CA ARG A 45 -51.99 -1.32 13.88
C ARG A 45 -52.20 -0.43 15.10
N GLY A 46 -53.42 0.10 15.22
CA GLY A 46 -53.82 1.07 16.23
C GLY A 46 -53.89 0.51 17.66
N GLY A 47 -53.77 1.43 18.61
CA GLY A 47 -53.94 1.19 20.04
C GLY A 47 -53.19 2.26 20.84
N ALA A 48 -53.90 3.30 21.26
CA ALA A 48 -53.36 4.28 22.19
C ALA A 48 -53.03 3.61 23.53
N ASN A 49 -51.80 3.79 24.04
CA ASN A 49 -51.52 3.99 25.46
C ASN A 49 -50.02 4.31 25.70
N VAL A 50 -49.80 5.47 26.32
CA VAL A 50 -48.89 5.74 27.44
C VAL A 50 -47.45 5.18 27.38
N SER A 51 -46.49 6.12 27.35
CA SER A 51 -45.17 6.10 27.98
C SER A 51 -44.56 4.73 28.32
N SER A 52 -43.53 4.36 27.57
CA SER A 52 -42.35 3.74 28.17
C SER A 52 -41.12 4.04 27.30
N ASN A 53 -40.07 4.54 27.95
CA ASN A 53 -38.73 4.61 27.39
C ASN A 53 -38.36 3.26 26.77
N SER A 54 -38.40 3.13 25.45
CA SER A 54 -37.72 2.04 24.78
C SER A 54 -36.24 2.38 24.78
N ALA A 55 -35.56 1.92 25.83
CA ALA A 55 -34.14 1.65 25.74
C ALA A 55 -33.92 0.88 24.43
N HIS A 56 -33.24 1.48 23.47
CA HIS A 56 -32.69 0.73 22.35
C HIS A 56 -31.80 -0.33 22.99
N ASN A 57 -32.30 -1.57 23.02
CA ASN A 57 -31.52 -2.74 23.32
C ASN A 57 -30.28 -2.65 22.43
N ARG A 58 -29.13 -2.38 23.06
CA ARG A 58 -27.83 -2.54 22.44
C ARG A 58 -27.77 -4.01 22.03
N ALA A 59 -28.10 -4.31 20.78
CA ALA A 59 -27.82 -5.62 20.22
C ALA A 59 -26.33 -5.85 20.49
N ALA A 60 -26.02 -6.92 21.23
CA ALA A 60 -24.64 -7.30 21.49
C ALA A 60 -23.92 -7.38 20.14
N ALA A 61 -22.75 -6.76 20.05
CA ALA A 61 -21.96 -6.84 18.84
C ALA A 61 -21.78 -8.34 18.49
N PRO A 62 -21.87 -8.71 17.18
CA PRO A 62 -21.57 -10.08 16.77
C PRO A 62 -20.24 -10.53 17.39
N LEU A 63 -20.16 -11.79 17.84
CA LEU A 63 -18.93 -12.35 18.41
C LEU A 63 -17.74 -12.06 17.46
N GLY A 64 -16.76 -11.29 17.94
CA GLY A 64 -15.59 -10.86 17.17
C GLY A 64 -15.71 -9.51 16.44
N CYS A 65 -16.83 -8.80 16.58
CA CYS A 65 -16.99 -7.41 16.14
C CYS A 65 -16.91 -6.46 17.34
N TRP A 66 -16.16 -5.38 17.18
CA TRP A 66 -15.98 -4.35 18.20
C TRP A 66 -16.51 -3.01 17.71
N LYS A 67 -17.11 -2.23 18.60
CA LYS A 67 -17.48 -0.86 18.29
C LYS A 67 -16.25 0.03 18.37
N ALA A 68 -15.95 0.75 17.30
CA ALA A 68 -14.86 1.72 17.27
C ALA A 68 -14.92 2.74 18.44
N GLU A 69 -16.12 3.12 18.87
CA GLU A 69 -16.34 4.03 20.02
C GLU A 69 -15.92 3.45 21.38
N GLU A 70 -15.95 2.12 21.51
CA GLU A 70 -15.55 1.40 22.74
C GLU A 70 -14.02 1.13 22.74
N MET A 71 -13.34 1.34 21.61
CA MET A 71 -11.91 1.10 21.40
C MET A 71 -11.07 2.34 21.76
N LYS A 72 -11.36 2.97 22.91
CA LYS A 72 -10.53 4.07 23.43
C LYS A 72 -9.13 3.58 23.76
N ASP A 73 -8.15 4.41 23.39
CA ASP A 73 -6.72 4.21 23.59
C ASP A 73 -6.38 3.63 24.97
N GLY A 74 -5.92 2.39 24.99
CA GLY A 74 -5.10 1.93 26.11
C GLY A 74 -3.84 2.79 26.16
N ALA A 75 -3.46 3.24 27.36
CA ALA A 75 -2.39 4.20 27.65
C ALA A 75 -0.96 3.85 27.17
N ASP A 76 -0.78 2.79 26.37
CA ASP A 76 0.52 2.38 25.82
C ASP A 76 0.52 2.57 24.30
N GLY A 77 1.17 3.63 23.81
CA GLY A 77 1.37 3.90 22.39
C GLY A 77 1.67 5.38 22.12
N VAL A 78 2.20 5.69 20.94
CA VAL A 78 2.41 7.07 20.47
C VAL A 78 1.30 7.43 19.49
N GLN A 79 0.48 8.42 19.83
CA GLN A 79 -0.47 9.01 18.90
C GLN A 79 0.18 10.18 18.19
N LEU A 80 0.14 10.17 16.84
CA LEU A 80 0.82 11.19 16.05
C LEU A 80 0.23 12.60 16.29
N LEU A 81 -1.07 12.69 16.60
CA LEU A 81 -1.71 13.97 16.92
C LEU A 81 -1.14 14.59 18.21
N ASP A 82 -0.94 13.79 19.25
CA ASP A 82 -0.30 14.23 20.50
C ASP A 82 1.15 14.68 20.24
N VAL A 83 1.87 13.97 19.37
CA VAL A 83 3.23 14.38 18.96
C VAL A 83 3.19 15.73 18.26
N TYR A 84 2.21 15.98 17.39
CA TYR A 84 2.08 17.27 16.71
C TYR A 84 1.87 18.42 17.70
N ASP A 85 1.10 18.22 18.76
CA ASP A 85 0.88 19.24 19.81
C ASP A 85 2.16 19.54 20.62
N LEU A 86 3.08 18.59 20.69
CA LEU A 86 4.36 18.75 21.38
C LEU A 86 5.45 19.43 20.53
N LEU A 87 5.33 19.37 19.20
CA LEU A 87 6.39 19.80 18.30
C LEU A 87 6.34 21.32 18.05
N PRO A 88 7.46 22.05 18.26
CA PRO A 88 7.53 23.48 17.94
C PRO A 88 7.63 23.76 16.44
N PHE A 89 7.95 22.75 15.62
CA PHE A 89 8.22 22.87 14.19
C PHE A 89 9.27 23.94 13.83
N ASP A 90 10.22 24.17 14.72
CA ASP A 90 11.39 24.98 14.44
C ASP A 90 12.34 24.25 13.46
N ASN A 91 13.16 25.03 12.76
CA ASN A 91 14.11 24.52 11.76
C ASN A 91 15.55 25.02 12.03
N PRO A 92 16.13 24.72 13.21
CA PRO A 92 17.52 25.05 13.49
C PRO A 92 18.48 24.17 12.68
N ASP A 93 19.67 24.69 12.36
CA ASP A 93 20.73 23.91 11.69
C ASP A 93 21.33 22.87 12.66
N GLY A 94 21.09 21.58 12.40
CA GLY A 94 21.61 20.45 13.17
C GLY A 94 23.07 20.07 12.87
N GLY A 95 23.78 20.82 12.03
CA GLY A 95 25.16 20.56 11.63
C GLY A 95 25.25 19.68 10.38
N ALA A 96 26.05 18.61 10.43
CA ALA A 96 26.20 17.68 9.31
C ALA A 96 24.86 17.01 8.93
N TRP A 97 24.08 16.62 9.94
CA TRP A 97 22.67 16.27 9.76
C TRP A 97 21.80 17.52 9.95
N LYS A 98 21.53 18.21 8.83
CA LYS A 98 20.91 19.54 8.81
C LYS A 98 19.62 19.69 9.60
N GLN A 99 18.76 18.67 9.59
CA GLN A 99 17.45 18.69 10.24
C GLN A 99 17.40 17.87 11.54
N GLY A 100 18.56 17.46 12.07
CA GLY A 100 18.64 16.63 13.25
C GLY A 100 19.50 17.23 14.36
N PHE A 101 20.47 16.44 14.81
CA PHE A 101 21.39 16.76 15.89
C PHE A 101 22.70 15.98 15.69
N GLN A 102 23.76 16.37 16.41
CA GLN A 102 25.02 15.64 16.39
C GLN A 102 24.84 14.26 17.05
N ILE A 103 24.99 13.20 16.26
CA ILE A 103 24.93 11.81 16.76
C ILE A 103 26.29 11.47 17.38
N SER A 104 26.27 10.87 18.57
CA SER A 104 27.45 10.35 19.26
C SER A 104 27.23 8.90 19.72
N TYR A 105 28.33 8.16 19.81
CA TYR A 105 28.42 6.80 20.32
C TYR A 105 29.73 6.67 21.09
N ARG A 106 29.81 5.74 22.04
CA ARG A 106 30.99 5.50 22.89
C ARG A 106 32.07 4.71 22.14
N GLY A 107 31.66 3.86 21.20
CA GLY A 107 32.52 3.00 20.38
C GLY A 107 32.66 1.57 20.91
N ASP A 108 32.12 1.27 22.10
CA ASP A 108 32.15 -0.03 22.75
C ASP A 108 30.77 -0.73 22.76
N GLU A 109 29.72 -0.10 22.20
CA GLU A 109 28.36 -0.63 22.20
C GLU A 109 28.21 -2.02 21.54
N TRP A 110 29.17 -2.38 20.67
CA TRP A 110 29.13 -3.62 19.89
C TRP A 110 30.21 -4.63 20.30
N ALA A 111 30.82 -4.46 21.47
CA ALA A 111 31.88 -5.34 21.96
C ALA A 111 31.37 -6.76 22.27
N GLU A 112 30.14 -6.88 22.80
CA GLU A 112 29.51 -8.16 23.14
C GLU A 112 28.61 -8.70 22.01
N GLN A 113 27.92 -7.79 21.31
CA GLN A 113 27.05 -8.12 20.18
C GLN A 113 27.40 -7.26 18.97
N PRO A 114 27.97 -7.84 17.90
CA PRO A 114 28.32 -7.11 16.70
C PRO A 114 27.10 -6.44 16.05
N LEU A 115 27.30 -5.25 15.48
CA LEU A 115 26.29 -4.61 14.64
C LEU A 115 26.18 -5.33 13.30
N GLU A 116 25.01 -5.91 13.03
CA GLU A 116 24.70 -6.49 11.72
C GLU A 116 24.26 -5.40 10.74
N LEU A 117 24.87 -5.39 9.55
CA LEU A 117 24.62 -4.40 8.51
C LEU A 117 24.04 -5.08 7.26
N PHE A 118 22.83 -4.66 6.89
CA PHE A 118 22.17 -5.08 5.65
C PHE A 118 22.24 -3.96 4.62
N LEU A 119 23.06 -4.16 3.59
CA LEU A 119 23.05 -3.31 2.41
C LEU A 119 21.97 -3.83 1.47
N VAL A 120 20.99 -2.98 1.15
CA VAL A 120 19.82 -3.34 0.35
C VAL A 120 19.83 -2.57 -0.97
N PRO A 121 20.43 -3.13 -2.05
CA PRO A 121 20.39 -2.50 -3.36
C PRO A 121 18.95 -2.42 -3.88
N HIS A 122 18.57 -1.24 -4.36
CA HIS A 122 17.26 -0.98 -4.96
C HIS A 122 17.40 0.00 -6.13
N SER A 123 16.36 0.09 -6.95
CA SER A 123 16.24 1.11 -7.98
C SER A 123 14.80 1.63 -7.97
N HIS A 124 14.61 2.92 -7.73
CA HIS A 124 13.29 3.53 -7.77
C HIS A 124 12.94 3.89 -9.22
N ASN A 125 11.81 3.37 -9.73
CA ASN A 125 11.43 3.48 -11.13
C ASN A 125 10.01 4.01 -11.23
N ASP A 126 9.88 5.33 -11.39
CA ASP A 126 8.60 6.02 -11.54
C ASP A 126 7.83 5.54 -12.78
N PRO A 127 6.63 4.95 -12.64
CA PRO A 127 5.77 4.56 -13.76
C PRO A 127 5.12 5.74 -14.48
N GLY A 128 5.92 6.74 -14.84
CA GLY A 128 5.51 8.05 -15.35
C GLY A 128 5.77 9.16 -14.34
N TRP A 129 6.61 10.14 -14.73
CA TRP A 129 6.87 11.37 -13.97
C TRP A 129 7.41 12.46 -14.92
N LEU A 130 8.73 12.55 -15.11
CA LEU A 130 9.31 13.47 -16.11
C LEU A 130 9.24 12.90 -17.53
N LYS A 131 9.28 11.58 -17.67
CA LYS A 131 8.99 10.84 -18.90
C LYS A 131 7.72 10.03 -18.72
N THR A 132 7.14 9.59 -19.83
CA THR A 132 6.05 8.62 -19.82
C THR A 132 6.54 7.26 -19.35
N PHE A 133 5.61 6.37 -19.00
CA PHE A 133 5.91 4.98 -18.68
C PHE A 133 6.82 4.33 -19.74
N ASP A 134 6.42 4.39 -21.01
CA ASP A 134 7.19 3.82 -22.13
C ASP A 134 8.53 4.50 -22.36
N GLY A 135 8.60 5.83 -22.18
CA GLY A 135 9.84 6.58 -22.33
C GLY A 135 10.89 6.15 -21.32
N TYR A 136 10.50 6.02 -20.04
CA TYR A 136 11.37 5.44 -19.01
C TYR A 136 11.72 4.00 -19.31
N TYR A 137 10.75 3.19 -19.73
CA TYR A 137 10.96 1.78 -20.03
C TYR A 137 12.06 1.57 -21.08
N GLN A 138 11.95 2.27 -22.21
CA GLN A 138 12.88 2.15 -23.33
C GLN A 138 14.26 2.74 -23.02
N ASP A 139 14.31 3.88 -22.33
CA ASP A 139 15.58 4.58 -22.10
C ASP A 139 16.36 4.03 -20.91
N GLN A 140 15.67 3.46 -19.90
CA GLN A 140 16.26 3.19 -18.59
C GLN A 140 15.83 1.83 -18.01
N THR A 141 14.53 1.63 -17.75
CA THR A 141 14.06 0.55 -16.88
C THR A 141 14.41 -0.84 -17.41
N ARG A 142 14.25 -1.08 -18.73
CA ARG A 142 14.62 -2.36 -19.33
C ARG A 142 16.10 -2.69 -19.16
N HIS A 143 16.96 -1.68 -19.25
CA HIS A 143 18.42 -1.84 -19.12
C HIS A 143 18.82 -2.10 -17.67
N ILE A 144 18.11 -1.52 -16.71
CA ILE A 144 18.28 -1.81 -15.28
C ILE A 144 17.95 -3.29 -15.01
N LEU A 145 16.81 -3.78 -15.51
CA LEU A 145 16.38 -5.17 -15.30
C LEU A 145 17.26 -6.19 -16.04
N ASP A 146 17.69 -5.90 -17.27
CA ASP A 146 18.66 -6.74 -17.98
C ASP A 146 19.99 -6.83 -17.22
N ASN A 147 20.51 -5.70 -16.73
CA ASN A 147 21.75 -5.67 -15.95
C ASN A 147 21.61 -6.34 -14.58
N MET A 148 20.47 -6.20 -13.91
CA MET A 148 20.16 -6.92 -12.68
C MET A 148 20.31 -8.43 -12.90
N LEU A 149 19.73 -8.96 -13.99
CA LEU A 149 19.77 -10.38 -14.28
C LEU A 149 21.20 -10.91 -14.46
N VAL A 150 22.02 -10.15 -15.19
CA VAL A 150 23.45 -10.45 -15.37
C VAL A 150 24.20 -10.37 -14.04
N LYS A 151 24.06 -9.26 -13.31
CA LYS A 151 24.86 -8.98 -12.12
C LYS A 151 24.50 -9.85 -10.93
N LEU A 152 23.23 -10.21 -10.74
CA LEU A 152 22.85 -11.19 -9.73
C LEU A 152 23.31 -12.61 -10.13
N GLY A 153 23.39 -12.92 -11.43
CA GLY A 153 23.88 -14.20 -11.92
C GLY A 153 25.38 -14.45 -11.70
N GLU A 154 26.19 -13.38 -11.59
CA GLU A 154 27.65 -13.42 -11.41
C GLU A 154 28.10 -13.75 -9.98
N ASP A 155 27.32 -13.39 -8.95
CA ASP A 155 27.70 -13.58 -7.54
C ASP A 155 26.44 -13.85 -6.70
N SER A 156 26.36 -15.05 -6.12
CA SER A 156 25.22 -15.53 -5.34
C SER A 156 24.95 -14.73 -4.06
N ARG A 157 25.92 -13.93 -3.60
CA ARG A 157 25.78 -13.06 -2.43
C ARG A 157 25.05 -11.76 -2.74
N ARG A 158 25.01 -11.35 -4.02
CA ARG A 158 24.35 -10.10 -4.42
C ARG A 158 22.84 -10.22 -4.23
N LYS A 159 22.27 -9.15 -3.71
CA LYS A 159 20.83 -8.99 -3.45
C LYS A 159 20.33 -7.75 -4.20
N MET A 160 19.05 -7.75 -4.57
CA MET A 160 18.34 -6.57 -5.05
C MET A 160 16.85 -6.69 -4.72
N ILE A 161 16.24 -5.58 -4.34
CA ILE A 161 14.78 -5.48 -4.20
C ILE A 161 14.16 -4.77 -5.42
N TRP A 162 12.95 -5.15 -5.78
CA TRP A 162 12.16 -4.52 -6.84
C TRP A 162 10.71 -4.27 -6.39
N ALA A 163 10.17 -3.07 -6.67
CA ALA A 163 8.85 -2.67 -6.18
C ALA A 163 7.77 -2.59 -7.27
N GLU A 164 8.03 -1.90 -8.39
CA GLU A 164 7.00 -1.55 -9.37
C GLU A 164 6.74 -2.70 -10.37
N ILE A 165 5.65 -3.45 -10.13
CA ILE A 165 5.33 -4.64 -10.94
C ILE A 165 4.88 -4.29 -12.36
N SER A 166 4.36 -3.08 -12.60
CA SER A 166 4.04 -2.59 -13.95
C SER A 166 5.23 -2.70 -14.91
N TYR A 167 6.40 -2.19 -14.52
CA TYR A 167 7.62 -2.31 -15.31
C TYR A 167 8.15 -3.73 -15.39
N PHE A 168 8.09 -4.48 -14.28
CA PHE A 168 8.57 -5.84 -14.26
C PHE A 168 7.75 -6.75 -15.19
N SER A 169 6.44 -6.56 -15.23
CA SER A 169 5.50 -7.23 -16.13
C SER A 169 5.78 -6.89 -17.59
N GLN A 170 5.96 -5.60 -17.90
CA GLN A 170 6.33 -5.16 -19.25
C GLN A 170 7.65 -5.82 -19.71
N TRP A 171 8.68 -5.79 -18.87
CA TRP A 171 9.97 -6.43 -19.15
C TRP A 171 9.88 -7.95 -19.30
N TRP A 172 9.10 -8.59 -18.44
CA TRP A 172 8.89 -10.04 -18.48
C TRP A 172 8.32 -10.53 -19.83
N ASN A 173 7.47 -9.73 -20.45
CA ASN A 173 6.88 -10.05 -21.76
C ASN A 173 7.91 -9.97 -22.89
N ASP A 174 8.93 -9.13 -22.75
CA ASP A 174 9.97 -8.90 -23.77
C ASP A 174 11.13 -9.91 -23.71
N ILE A 175 11.32 -10.59 -22.57
CA ILE A 175 12.42 -11.55 -22.38
C ILE A 175 12.04 -12.98 -22.79
N ASP A 176 13.05 -13.74 -23.22
CA ASP A 176 12.92 -15.15 -23.55
C ASP A 176 12.78 -16.08 -22.32
N ASP A 177 12.43 -17.34 -22.57
CA ASP A 177 12.20 -18.32 -21.51
C ASP A 177 13.45 -18.68 -20.70
N GLN A 178 14.66 -18.52 -21.28
CA GLN A 178 15.91 -18.74 -20.56
C GLN A 178 16.12 -17.65 -19.50
N LYS A 179 15.90 -16.38 -19.87
CA LYS A 179 15.94 -15.26 -18.92
C LYS A 179 14.85 -15.38 -17.86
N ARG A 180 13.62 -15.78 -18.24
CA ARG A 180 12.53 -16.04 -17.27
C ARG A 180 12.88 -17.13 -16.28
N ALA A 181 13.51 -18.23 -16.74
CA ALA A 181 13.99 -19.29 -15.85
C ALA A 181 15.07 -18.79 -14.88
N LEU A 182 15.98 -17.94 -15.36
CA LEU A 182 17.00 -17.31 -14.51
C LEU A 182 16.37 -16.38 -13.46
N VAL A 183 15.37 -15.57 -13.80
CA VAL A 183 14.62 -14.75 -12.84
C VAL A 183 14.00 -15.63 -11.76
N ARG A 184 13.29 -16.69 -12.12
CA ARG A 184 12.69 -17.62 -11.14
C ARG A 184 13.75 -18.24 -10.22
N ARG A 185 14.93 -18.57 -10.75
CA ARG A 185 16.07 -19.06 -9.95
C ARG A 185 16.54 -18.00 -8.95
N LEU A 186 16.72 -16.75 -9.39
CA LEU A 186 17.19 -15.66 -8.52
C LEU A 186 16.18 -15.34 -7.41
N VAL A 187 14.89 -15.38 -7.73
CA VAL A 187 13.80 -15.22 -6.75
C VAL A 187 13.79 -16.39 -5.76
N GLY A 188 13.87 -17.62 -6.25
CA GLY A 188 13.92 -18.82 -5.39
C GLY A 188 15.17 -18.90 -4.51
N ALA A 189 16.29 -18.33 -4.95
CA ALA A 189 17.52 -18.19 -4.17
C ALA A 189 17.51 -16.98 -3.21
N GLY A 190 16.45 -16.16 -3.24
CA GLY A 190 16.33 -14.93 -2.46
C GLY A 190 17.37 -13.87 -2.84
N GLN A 191 17.93 -13.92 -4.05
CA GLN A 191 18.81 -12.87 -4.58
C GLN A 191 18.00 -11.68 -5.12
N LEU A 192 16.84 -11.95 -5.70
CA LEU A 192 15.86 -10.95 -6.11
C LEU A 192 14.64 -11.08 -5.21
N GLU A 193 14.29 -10.02 -4.49
CA GLU A 193 13.10 -9.95 -3.67
C GLU A 193 12.12 -8.90 -4.24
N LEU A 194 10.84 -9.26 -4.29
CA LEU A 194 9.78 -8.37 -4.75
C LEU A 194 9.13 -7.76 -3.50
N VAL A 195 9.28 -6.46 -3.34
CA VAL A 195 8.80 -5.71 -2.16
C VAL A 195 7.54 -4.92 -2.50
N THR A 196 6.57 -4.84 -1.59
CA THR A 196 5.18 -4.39 -1.81
C THR A 196 4.42 -5.24 -2.84
N GLY A 197 4.94 -5.34 -4.07
CA GLY A 197 4.38 -6.08 -5.19
C GLY A 197 3.14 -5.46 -5.80
N GLY A 198 2.89 -4.17 -5.56
CA GLY A 198 1.82 -3.44 -6.24
C GLY A 198 2.19 -3.13 -7.69
N TRP A 199 1.19 -2.83 -8.52
CA TRP A 199 1.42 -2.34 -9.88
C TRP A 199 2.31 -1.09 -9.88
N VAL A 200 2.12 -0.23 -8.87
CA VAL A 200 2.89 1.00 -8.64
C VAL A 200 3.21 1.18 -7.15
N MET A 201 4.12 2.11 -6.83
CA MET A 201 4.20 2.70 -5.49
C MET A 201 3.15 3.82 -5.40
N ALA A 202 1.97 3.51 -4.84
CA ALA A 202 0.81 4.40 -4.91
C ALA A 202 0.97 5.68 -4.08
N ASP A 203 0.38 6.78 -4.56
CA ASP A 203 0.13 7.95 -3.73
C ASP A 203 -0.76 7.57 -2.54
N GLU A 204 -0.42 8.08 -1.35
CA GLU A 204 -1.11 7.78 -0.10
C GLU A 204 -2.02 8.93 0.37
N ALA A 205 -2.00 10.08 -0.31
CA ALA A 205 -2.82 11.24 0.04
C ALA A 205 -4.15 11.30 -0.72
N ASN A 206 -4.13 11.22 -2.05
CA ASN A 206 -5.32 11.44 -2.89
C ASN A 206 -6.00 10.13 -3.31
N SER A 207 -5.28 9.01 -3.26
CA SER A 207 -5.80 7.74 -3.74
C SER A 207 -6.95 7.24 -2.86
N HIS A 208 -8.07 6.89 -3.48
CA HIS A 208 -9.12 6.17 -2.80
C HIS A 208 -8.66 4.74 -2.46
N TYR A 209 -9.05 4.20 -1.31
CA TYR A 209 -8.60 2.87 -0.86
C TYR A 209 -8.94 1.75 -1.86
N PHE A 210 -10.03 1.88 -2.63
CA PHE A 210 -10.34 0.95 -3.73
C PHE A 210 -9.25 0.94 -4.81
N ALA A 211 -8.74 2.10 -5.23
CA ALA A 211 -7.68 2.17 -6.22
C ALA A 211 -6.35 1.64 -5.66
N MET A 212 -6.05 1.92 -4.38
CA MET A 212 -4.89 1.35 -3.69
C MET A 212 -4.95 -0.18 -3.63
N LEU A 213 -6.14 -0.74 -3.36
CA LEU A 213 -6.36 -2.19 -3.33
C LEU A 213 -6.29 -2.80 -4.74
N ASP A 214 -6.91 -2.17 -5.74
CA ASP A 214 -6.95 -2.66 -7.12
C ASP A 214 -5.55 -2.82 -7.72
N GLN A 215 -4.73 -1.78 -7.61
CA GLN A 215 -3.34 -1.85 -8.10
C GLN A 215 -2.49 -2.88 -7.33
N LEU A 216 -2.80 -3.10 -6.04
CA LEU A 216 -2.11 -4.11 -5.23
C LEU A 216 -2.50 -5.52 -5.66
N MET A 217 -3.78 -5.75 -5.92
CA MET A 217 -4.31 -7.00 -6.44
C MET A 217 -3.72 -7.32 -7.81
N GLU A 218 -3.66 -6.36 -8.72
CA GLU A 218 -3.09 -6.55 -10.06
C GLU A 218 -1.63 -7.04 -9.99
N GLY A 219 -0.79 -6.34 -9.21
CA GLY A 219 0.60 -6.74 -9.03
C GLY A 219 0.76 -8.10 -8.34
N HIS A 220 -0.01 -8.38 -7.28
CA HIS A 220 0.04 -9.66 -6.56
C HIS A 220 -0.42 -10.83 -7.42
N GLN A 221 -1.49 -10.66 -8.22
CA GLN A 221 -1.96 -11.69 -9.16
C GLN A 221 -0.91 -11.98 -10.23
N TRP A 222 -0.27 -10.94 -10.75
CA TRP A 222 0.80 -11.09 -11.71
C TRP A 222 1.97 -11.89 -11.11
N LEU A 223 2.43 -11.52 -9.91
CA LEU A 223 3.51 -12.20 -9.18
C LEU A 223 3.19 -13.67 -8.91
N GLN A 224 1.98 -13.95 -8.41
CA GLN A 224 1.53 -15.31 -8.13
C GLN A 224 1.50 -16.17 -9.40
N THR A 225 1.05 -15.60 -10.52
CA THR A 225 0.89 -16.32 -11.79
C THR A 225 2.24 -16.65 -12.44
N HIS A 226 3.20 -15.73 -12.42
CA HIS A 226 4.44 -15.86 -13.19
C HIS A 226 5.63 -16.38 -12.38
N LEU A 227 5.67 -16.02 -11.09
CA LEU A 227 6.78 -16.30 -10.19
C LEU A 227 6.39 -17.18 -9.00
N GLY A 228 5.10 -17.29 -8.69
CA GLY A 228 4.61 -18.10 -7.57
C GLY A 228 5.02 -17.54 -6.20
N VAL A 229 5.23 -16.23 -6.10
CA VAL A 229 5.70 -15.56 -4.87
C VAL A 229 4.67 -14.58 -4.34
N LYS A 230 4.74 -14.40 -3.01
CA LYS A 230 3.95 -13.43 -2.27
C LYS A 230 4.89 -12.52 -1.47
N PRO A 231 4.91 -11.20 -1.73
CA PRO A 231 5.68 -10.24 -0.95
C PRO A 231 5.34 -10.29 0.54
N SER A 232 6.35 -10.14 1.40
CA SER A 232 6.22 -10.10 2.87
C SER A 232 6.50 -8.71 3.45
N SER A 233 7.22 -7.86 2.72
CA SER A 233 7.69 -6.54 3.17
C SER A 233 7.20 -5.43 2.24
N GLY A 234 6.64 -4.37 2.82
CA GLY A 234 6.24 -3.16 2.12
C GLY A 234 7.41 -2.19 2.00
N TRP A 235 7.48 -1.50 0.87
CA TRP A 235 8.50 -0.51 0.53
C TRP A 235 7.82 0.70 -0.12
N ALA A 236 7.77 1.82 0.61
CA ALA A 236 7.13 3.06 0.20
C ALA A 236 8.08 4.24 0.49
N VAL A 237 9.07 4.44 -0.38
CA VAL A 237 10.10 5.46 -0.17
C VAL A 237 9.75 6.83 -0.76
N ASP A 238 8.81 6.90 -1.70
CA ASP A 238 8.53 8.12 -2.45
C ASP A 238 7.11 8.73 -2.39
N PRO A 239 6.06 8.11 -1.79
CA PRO A 239 4.80 8.81 -1.55
C PRO A 239 5.01 10.08 -0.72
N PHE A 240 4.34 11.18 -1.06
CA PHE A 240 4.52 12.48 -0.38
C PHE A 240 3.69 12.55 0.91
N GLY A 241 4.17 11.87 1.94
CA GLY A 241 3.41 11.58 3.15
C GLY A 241 2.82 10.17 3.09
N HIS A 242 2.46 9.64 4.26
CA HIS A 242 2.00 8.26 4.41
C HIS A 242 0.67 8.20 5.15
N SER A 243 -0.14 7.21 4.79
CA SER A 243 -1.50 7.03 5.30
C SER A 243 -1.63 5.70 6.03
N PRO A 244 -2.29 5.67 7.21
CA PRO A 244 -2.58 4.41 7.89
C PRO A 244 -3.44 3.46 7.04
N SER A 245 -4.16 3.96 6.01
CA SER A 245 -4.88 3.13 5.05
C SER A 245 -3.97 2.13 4.34
N MET A 246 -2.74 2.52 3.95
CA MET A 246 -1.82 1.61 3.29
C MET A 246 -1.41 0.47 4.21
N THR A 247 -1.08 0.77 5.47
CA THR A 247 -0.76 -0.27 6.46
C THR A 247 -1.91 -1.26 6.66
N TYR A 248 -3.16 -0.78 6.70
CA TYR A 248 -4.33 -1.65 6.81
C TYR A 248 -4.45 -2.61 5.62
N LEU A 249 -4.27 -2.09 4.40
CA LEU A 249 -4.36 -2.89 3.18
C LEU A 249 -3.23 -3.91 3.07
N LEU A 250 -1.99 -3.51 3.36
CA LEU A 250 -0.83 -4.42 3.31
C LEU A 250 -0.94 -5.55 4.33
N LYS A 251 -1.47 -5.26 5.52
CA LYS A 251 -1.76 -6.29 6.54
C LYS A 251 -2.81 -7.28 6.03
N GLY A 252 -3.88 -6.78 5.42
CA GLY A 252 -4.93 -7.59 4.81
C GLY A 252 -4.39 -8.47 3.67
N ALA A 253 -3.42 -7.96 2.90
CA ALA A 253 -2.70 -8.71 1.88
C ALA A 253 -1.70 -9.73 2.47
N GLY A 254 -1.44 -9.70 3.79
CA GLY A 254 -0.58 -10.65 4.49
C GLY A 254 0.89 -10.30 4.50
N LEU A 255 1.24 -9.03 4.28
CA LEU A 255 2.57 -8.51 4.57
C LEU A 255 2.74 -8.38 6.09
N SER A 256 3.99 -8.41 6.55
CA SER A 256 4.35 -8.40 7.98
C SER A 256 5.16 -7.18 8.40
N ASN A 257 5.77 -6.46 7.44
CA ASN A 257 6.58 -5.28 7.71
C ASN A 257 6.34 -4.21 6.62
N MET A 258 6.68 -2.96 6.92
CA MET A 258 6.65 -1.87 5.94
C MET A 258 7.74 -0.84 6.25
N LEU A 259 8.41 -0.35 5.21
CA LEU A 259 9.30 0.80 5.28
C LEU A 259 8.63 2.01 4.62
N ILE A 260 8.68 3.14 5.32
CA ILE A 260 8.25 4.46 4.86
C ILE A 260 9.41 5.45 4.93
N GLN A 261 9.36 6.52 4.13
CA GLN A 261 10.44 7.50 4.12
C GLN A 261 9.98 8.95 4.23
N ARG A 262 9.03 9.44 3.43
CA ARG A 262 8.74 10.88 3.37
C ARG A 262 7.78 11.31 4.48
N VAL A 263 8.34 11.43 5.68
CA VAL A 263 7.70 11.95 6.89
C VAL A 263 8.30 13.32 7.23
N HIS A 264 7.51 14.22 7.83
CA HIS A 264 7.97 15.55 8.23
C HIS A 264 9.28 15.47 9.03
N TYR A 265 10.24 16.36 8.74
CA TYR A 265 11.58 16.29 9.32
C TYR A 265 11.59 16.46 10.85
N SER A 266 10.75 17.35 11.41
CA SER A 266 10.61 17.50 12.87
C SER A 266 10.08 16.23 13.54
N VAL A 267 9.18 15.50 12.86
CA VAL A 267 8.68 14.20 13.32
C VAL A 267 9.82 13.18 13.28
N LYS A 268 10.57 13.08 12.17
CA LYS A 268 11.77 12.21 12.10
C LYS A 268 12.76 12.51 13.23
N LYS A 269 13.06 13.79 13.49
CA LYS A 269 13.96 14.23 14.57
C LYS A 269 13.46 13.77 15.95
N HIS A 270 12.18 13.96 16.23
CA HIS A 270 11.55 13.57 17.50
C HIS A 270 11.65 12.05 17.75
N PHE A 271 11.21 11.24 16.79
CA PHE A 271 11.28 9.78 16.90
C PHE A 271 12.74 9.28 16.92
N ALA A 272 13.67 9.95 16.23
CA ALA A 272 15.09 9.61 16.29
C ALA A 272 15.71 9.85 17.69
N GLN A 273 15.36 10.95 18.36
CA GLN A 273 15.84 11.25 19.72
C GLN A 273 15.34 10.22 20.74
N GLN A 274 14.13 9.70 20.54
CA GLN A 274 13.50 8.71 21.41
C GLN A 274 13.83 7.26 21.01
N ARG A 275 14.52 7.06 19.87
CA ARG A 275 14.82 5.72 19.31
C ARG A 275 13.55 4.92 18.99
N THR A 276 12.53 5.59 18.48
CA THR A 276 11.21 5.03 18.17
C THR A 276 10.87 5.14 16.68
N LEU A 277 11.88 5.22 15.80
CA LEU A 277 11.70 5.22 14.34
C LEU A 277 11.14 3.90 13.80
N GLU A 278 11.32 2.81 14.55
CA GLU A 278 10.68 1.52 14.32
C GLU A 278 9.53 1.37 15.31
N PHE A 279 8.33 1.09 14.81
CA PHE A 279 7.12 1.01 15.62
C PHE A 279 6.10 0.09 14.97
N LEU A 280 5.19 -0.43 15.78
CA LEU A 280 4.05 -1.19 15.30
C LEU A 280 2.93 -0.23 14.90
N TRP A 281 2.65 -0.13 13.61
CA TRP A 281 1.68 0.85 13.11
C TRP A 281 0.27 0.25 13.10
N ARG A 282 -0.55 0.69 14.06
CA ARG A 282 -1.97 0.29 14.17
C ARG A 282 -2.91 1.38 13.68
N GLN A 283 -4.11 0.96 13.28
CA GLN A 283 -5.23 1.89 13.02
C GLN A 283 -5.62 2.59 14.33
N SER A 284 -6.12 3.82 14.24
CA SER A 284 -6.53 4.60 15.41
C SER A 284 -7.67 3.94 16.21
N TRP A 285 -8.46 3.08 15.56
CA TRP A 285 -9.49 2.26 16.19
C TRP A 285 -9.07 0.80 16.43
N GLY A 286 -7.80 0.40 16.29
CA GLY A 286 -7.37 -1.00 16.39
C GLY A 286 -7.09 -1.47 17.83
N GLU A 287 -7.56 -2.68 18.21
CA GLU A 287 -7.26 -3.32 19.51
C GLU A 287 -5.80 -3.80 19.66
N ARG A 288 -5.43 -4.13 20.90
CA ARG A 288 -4.13 -4.72 21.28
C ARG A 288 -3.89 -6.15 20.76
N GLU A 289 -4.93 -6.90 20.46
CA GLU A 289 -4.84 -8.33 20.11
C GLU A 289 -5.45 -8.62 18.73
N GLY A 290 -4.64 -8.46 17.69
CA GLY A 290 -5.03 -8.88 16.35
C GLY A 290 -3.97 -8.56 15.31
N LYS A 291 -2.92 -9.41 15.25
CA LYS A 291 -1.83 -9.46 14.25
C LYS A 291 -1.23 -8.10 13.87
N ARG A 292 -0.10 -7.74 14.48
CA ARG A 292 0.54 -6.42 14.35
C ARG A 292 1.31 -6.32 13.01
N LEU A 293 1.45 -5.10 12.48
CA LEU A 293 2.35 -4.72 11.39
C LEU A 293 3.39 -3.75 11.94
#